data_AF-A0A970D0F7-F1
#
_entry.id   AF-A0A970D0F7-F1
#
_cell.length_a   1.000
_cell.length_b   1.000
_cell.length_c   1.000
_cell.angle_alpha   90.00
_cell.angle_beta   90.00
_cell.angle_gamma   90.00
#
_symmetry.space_group_name_H-M   'P 1'
#
loop_
_entity.id
_entity.type
_entity.pdbx_description
1 polymer ?
#
loop_
_entity_poly.entity_id
_entity_poly.type
_entity_poly.pdbx_seq_one_letter_code
_entity_poly.pdbx_strand_id
1 'polypeptide(L)'
;MNYIWGGMLLIGIAFAAYRGVLGAFSEGLMNSCTEGVFFVIGLTGIMAVWSGLMNIAKDSGLIDSFARLVRPAMKYLFPNERNRETIATMLMSFSANIFGAGNSATVFAIQSMVMLDEENEHSPIASDTMCMFMAVNMSMIQIVPVTIIKIRSDAGSTNPGSIIIPSILAGLVSMVASIGVCKYYERKRRK
;
A
#
# COMPACT_ATOMS: atom_id res chain seq x y z
N MET A 1 -7.32 3.73 -18.02
CA MET A 1 -8.18 3.38 -16.88
C MET A 1 -9.67 3.54 -17.19
N ASN A 2 -10.11 4.72 -17.66
CA ASN A 2 -11.53 5.00 -17.93
C ASN A 2 -12.17 4.03 -18.94
N TYR A 3 -11.45 3.63 -19.99
CA TYR A 3 -11.95 2.67 -20.97
C TYR A 3 -12.17 1.26 -20.40
N ILE A 4 -11.30 0.82 -19.48
CA ILE A 4 -11.40 -0.51 -18.86
C ILE A 4 -12.61 -0.54 -17.92
N TRP A 5 -12.75 0.48 -17.08
CA TRP A 5 -13.90 0.65 -16.18
C TRP A 5 -15.22 0.76 -16.94
N GLY A 6 -15.26 1.58 -17.98
CA GLY A 6 -16.43 1.72 -18.84
C GLY A 6 -16.81 0.40 -19.51
N GLY A 7 -15.82 -0.36 -20.00
CA GLY A 7 -16.02 -1.69 -20.55
C GLY A 7 -16.61 -2.68 -19.55
N MET A 8 -16.05 -2.74 -18.33
CA MET A 8 -16.56 -3.62 -17.26
C MET A 8 -18.00 -3.28 -16.87
N LEU A 9 -18.33 -1.98 -16.76
CA LEU A 9 -19.69 -1.52 -16.48
C LEU A 9 -20.67 -1.89 -17.59
N LEU A 10 -20.31 -1.65 -18.85
CA LEU A 10 -21.17 -1.97 -20.00
C LEU A 10 -21.42 -3.48 -20.12
N ILE A 11 -20.39 -4.31 -19.91
CA ILE A 11 -20.54 -5.77 -19.91
C ILE A 11 -21.45 -6.21 -18.76
N GLY A 12 -21.29 -5.62 -17.57
CA GLY A 12 -22.14 -5.90 -16.41
C GLY A 12 -23.62 -5.57 -16.67
N ILE A 13 -23.89 -4.39 -17.25
CA ILE A 13 -25.25 -3.95 -17.62
C ILE A 13 -25.85 -4.87 -18.70
N ALA A 14 -25.07 -5.20 -19.73
CA ALA A 14 -25.52 -6.10 -20.81
C ALA A 14 -25.87 -7.49 -20.28
N PHE A 15 -25.06 -8.04 -19.36
CA PHE A 15 -25.32 -9.33 -18.73
C PHE A 15 -26.56 -9.30 -17.82
N ALA A 16 -26.73 -8.22 -17.05
CA ALA A 16 -27.90 -8.02 -16.20
C ALA A 16 -29.20 -7.88 -17.02
N ALA A 17 -29.13 -7.17 -18.15
CA ALA A 17 -30.23 -7.05 -19.11
C ALA A 17 -30.57 -8.40 -19.75
N TYR A 18 -29.57 -9.16 -20.20
CA TYR A 18 -29.76 -10.48 -20.82
C TYR A 18 -30.40 -11.49 -19.86
N ARG A 19 -30.03 -11.47 -18.57
CA ARG A 19 -30.62 -12.35 -17.54
C ARG A 19 -31.91 -11.81 -16.92
N GLY A 20 -32.35 -10.61 -17.28
CA GLY A 20 -33.54 -9.97 -16.69
C GLY A 20 -33.39 -9.59 -15.20
N VAL A 21 -32.15 -9.50 -14.69
CA VAL A 21 -31.84 -9.21 -13.27
C VAL A 21 -31.45 -7.75 -13.04
N LEU A 22 -31.98 -6.83 -13.85
CA LEU A 22 -31.67 -5.39 -13.77
C LEU A 22 -31.96 -4.80 -12.37
N GLY A 23 -33.01 -5.27 -11.69
CA GLY A 23 -33.32 -4.84 -10.32
C GLY A 23 -32.20 -5.17 -9.33
N ALA A 24 -31.70 -6.41 -9.34
CA ALA A 24 -30.60 -6.85 -8.49
C ALA A 24 -29.28 -6.12 -8.84
N PHE A 25 -29.07 -5.78 -10.12
CA PHE A 25 -27.95 -4.96 -10.54
C PHE A 25 -28.02 -3.55 -9.94
N SER A 26 -29.17 -2.86 -10.07
CA SER A 26 -29.37 -1.52 -9.50
C SER A 26 -29.25 -1.51 -7.97
N GLU A 27 -29.78 -2.52 -7.28
CA GLU A 27 -29.66 -2.67 -5.84
C GLU A 27 -28.20 -2.90 -5.40
N GLY A 28 -27.49 -3.81 -6.08
CA GLY A 28 -26.06 -4.04 -5.84
C GLY A 28 -25.22 -2.78 -6.09
N LEU A 29 -25.58 -1.97 -7.08
CA LEU A 29 -24.93 -0.69 -7.37
C LEU A 29 -25.18 0.33 -6.24
N MET A 30 -26.41 0.46 -5.75
CA MET A 30 -26.72 1.34 -4.61
C MET A 30 -26.06 0.89 -3.31
N ASN A 31 -26.03 -0.42 -3.05
CA ASN A 31 -25.34 -0.97 -1.89
C ASN A 31 -23.83 -0.69 -1.96
N SER A 32 -23.21 -0.89 -3.14
CA SER A 32 -21.79 -0.58 -3.35
C SER A 32 -21.47 0.90 -3.13
N CYS A 33 -22.32 1.82 -3.59
CA CYS A 33 -22.17 3.25 -3.32
C CYS A 33 -22.24 3.55 -1.82
N THR A 34 -23.20 2.93 -1.11
CA THR A 34 -23.40 3.12 0.33
C THR A 34 -22.22 2.58 1.13
N GLU A 35 -21.78 1.35 0.84
CA GLU A 35 -20.59 0.75 1.43
C GLU A 35 -19.34 1.59 1.16
N GLY A 36 -19.20 2.14 -0.04
CA GLY A 36 -18.12 3.06 -0.40
C GLY A 36 -18.06 4.30 0.49
N VAL A 37 -19.21 4.91 0.80
CA VAL A 37 -19.27 6.07 1.72
C VAL A 37 -18.83 5.67 3.13
N PHE A 38 -19.37 4.57 3.67
CA PHE A 38 -18.97 4.08 4.99
C PHE A 38 -17.48 3.74 5.05
N PHE A 39 -16.94 3.17 3.97
CA PHE A 39 -15.52 2.86 3.84
C PHE A 39 -14.65 4.12 3.87
N VAL A 40 -14.99 5.16 3.11
CA VAL A 40 -14.24 6.44 3.11
C VAL A 40 -14.28 7.12 4.47
N ILE A 41 -15.44 7.13 5.15
CA ILE A 41 -15.57 7.68 6.51
C ILE A 41 -14.69 6.90 7.49
N GLY A 42 -14.74 5.56 7.43
CA GLY A 42 -13.90 4.69 8.28
C GLY A 42 -12.41 4.91 8.04
N LEU A 43 -11.99 5.01 6.78
CA LEU A 43 -10.61 5.34 6.42
C LEU A 43 -10.19 6.70 6.97
N THR A 44 -11.05 7.72 6.84
CA THR A 44 -10.75 9.08 7.33
C THR A 44 -10.41 9.10 8.82
N GLY A 45 -11.19 8.40 9.66
CA GLY A 45 -10.92 8.31 11.09
C GLY A 45 -9.57 7.64 11.41
N ILE A 46 -9.28 6.55 10.70
CA ILE A 46 -8.00 5.84 10.80
C ILE A 46 -6.84 6.77 10.39
N MET A 47 -6.97 7.48 9.26
CA MET A 47 -5.96 8.42 8.77
C MET A 47 -5.71 9.52 9.78
N ALA A 48 -6.76 10.12 10.36
CA ALA A 48 -6.63 11.17 11.36
C ALA A 48 -5.83 10.71 12.59
N VAL A 49 -6.08 9.50 13.09
CA VAL A 49 -5.34 8.93 14.23
C VAL A 49 -3.86 8.73 13.89
N TRP A 50 -3.58 8.09 12.76
CA TRP A 50 -2.19 7.79 12.40
C TRP A 50 -1.40 9.03 11.97
N SER A 51 -2.01 9.96 11.24
CA SER A 51 -1.40 11.26 10.92
C SER A 51 -1.15 12.09 12.18
N GLY A 52 -2.06 12.06 13.16
CA GLY A 52 -1.85 12.68 14.46
C GLY A 52 -0.67 12.07 15.23
N LEU A 53 -0.63 10.73 15.31
CA LEU A 53 0.49 10.02 15.93
C LEU A 53 1.82 10.32 15.23
N MET A 54 1.80 10.44 13.89
CA MET A 54 2.98 10.79 13.10
C MET A 54 3.47 12.20 13.42
N ASN A 55 2.58 13.18 13.50
CA ASN A 55 2.96 14.54 13.86
C ASN A 55 3.65 14.56 15.22
N ILE A 56 3.11 13.83 16.21
CA ILE A 56 3.75 13.66 17.53
C ILE A 56 5.12 12.96 17.39
N ALA A 57 5.24 11.91 16.57
CA ALA A 57 6.50 11.19 16.36
C ALA A 57 7.55 12.03 15.61
N LYS A 58 7.11 12.94 14.72
CA LYS A 58 7.94 13.92 13.99
C LYS A 58 8.42 15.01 14.96
N ASP A 59 7.51 15.60 15.72
CA ASP A 59 7.80 16.68 16.68
C ASP A 59 8.68 16.20 17.85
N SER A 60 8.53 14.95 18.26
CA SER A 60 9.40 14.33 19.28
C SER A 60 10.79 13.91 18.76
N GLY A 61 11.06 14.03 17.45
CA GLY A 61 12.31 13.56 16.83
C GLY A 61 12.49 12.03 16.84
N LEU A 62 11.44 11.29 17.17
CA LEU A 62 11.43 9.82 17.15
C LEU A 62 11.59 9.31 15.72
N ILE A 63 10.90 9.94 14.76
CA ILE A 63 11.03 9.64 13.33
C ILE A 63 12.45 9.89 12.85
N ASP A 64 13.10 10.99 13.21
CA ASP A 64 14.49 11.25 12.84
C ASP A 64 15.46 10.22 13.44
N SER A 65 15.16 9.71 14.64
CA SER A 65 15.96 8.68 15.30
C SER A 65 15.79 7.31 14.66
N PHE A 66 14.54 6.95 14.32
CA PHE A 66 14.26 5.73 13.56
C PHE A 66 14.83 5.81 12.13
N ALA A 67 14.67 6.95 11.46
CA ALA A 67 15.26 7.22 10.15
C ALA A 67 16.79 7.13 10.17
N ARG A 68 17.45 7.52 11.27
CA ARG A 68 18.90 7.31 11.48
C ARG A 68 19.25 5.82 11.59
N LEU A 69 18.43 5.02 12.26
CA LEU A 69 18.63 3.58 12.40
C LEU A 69 18.50 2.85 11.05
N VAL A 70 17.48 3.19 10.26
CA VAL A 70 17.24 2.58 8.94
C VAL A 70 17.92 3.32 7.79
N ARG A 71 18.69 4.38 8.10
CA ARG A 71 19.45 5.19 7.15
C ARG A 71 20.31 4.40 6.16
N PRO A 72 21.05 3.33 6.54
CA PRO A 72 21.83 2.56 5.56
C PRO A 72 20.93 1.86 4.54
N ALA A 73 19.79 1.31 4.98
CA ALA A 73 18.83 0.68 4.08
C ALA A 73 18.15 1.73 3.17
N MET A 74 17.76 2.89 3.73
CA MET A 74 17.16 3.97 2.95
C MET A 74 18.10 4.59 1.93
N LYS A 75 19.37 4.84 2.28
CA LYS A 75 20.38 5.29 1.31
C LYS A 75 20.65 4.26 0.22
N TYR A 76 20.57 2.98 0.54
CA TYR A 76 20.76 1.91 -0.44
C TYR A 76 19.56 1.78 -1.38
N LEU A 77 18.33 1.78 -0.84
CA LEU A 77 17.08 1.62 -1.58
C LEU A 77 16.74 2.88 -2.40
N PHE A 78 16.81 4.04 -1.77
CA PHE A 78 16.40 5.35 -2.30
C PHE A 78 17.59 6.33 -2.33
N PRO A 79 18.60 6.11 -3.19
CA PRO A 79 19.82 6.92 -3.21
C PRO A 79 19.57 8.37 -3.66
N ASN A 80 18.51 8.62 -4.43
CA ASN A 80 18.19 9.92 -4.99
C ASN A 80 17.25 10.73 -4.09
N GLU A 81 16.66 10.11 -3.07
CA GLU A 81 15.70 10.77 -2.19
C GLU A 81 16.41 11.55 -1.07
N ARG A 82 16.05 12.82 -0.89
CA ARG A 82 16.66 13.72 0.10
C ARG A 82 15.63 14.46 0.95
N ASN A 83 14.36 14.45 0.58
CA ASN A 83 13.33 15.13 1.33
C ASN A 83 13.00 14.33 2.60
N ARG A 84 13.22 14.96 3.76
CA ARG A 84 12.97 14.32 5.07
C ARG A 84 11.50 13.97 5.25
N GLU A 85 10.60 14.79 4.71
CA GLU A 85 9.16 14.58 4.84
C GLU A 85 8.70 13.38 4.01
N THR A 86 9.13 13.30 2.74
CA THR A 86 8.84 12.18 1.84
C THR A 86 9.37 10.87 2.41
N ILE A 87 10.60 10.86 2.94
CA ILE A 87 11.17 9.69 3.64
C ILE A 87 10.36 9.32 4.88
N ALA A 88 9.95 10.30 5.69
CA ALA A 88 9.16 10.06 6.89
C ALA A 88 7.80 9.41 6.56
N THR A 89 7.12 9.88 5.51
CA THR A 89 5.85 9.30 5.03
C THR A 89 6.04 7.89 4.47
N MET A 90 7.14 7.62 3.75
CA MET A 90 7.46 6.26 3.29
C MET A 90 7.68 5.30 4.46
N LEU A 91 8.42 5.76 5.49
CA LEU A 91 8.65 4.98 6.71
C LEU A 91 7.36 4.69 7.47
N MET A 92 6.36 5.59 7.43
CA MET A 92 5.04 5.30 7.97
C MET A 92 4.34 4.19 7.20
N SER A 93 4.33 4.25 5.87
CA SER A 93 3.71 3.20 5.06
C SER A 93 4.35 1.84 5.38
N PHE A 94 5.67 1.84 5.50
CA PHE A 94 6.42 0.64 5.89
C PHE A 94 6.08 0.15 7.30
N SER A 95 6.07 1.05 8.28
CA SER A 95 5.75 0.71 9.66
C SER A 95 4.31 0.20 9.79
N ALA A 96 3.34 0.88 9.18
CA ALA A 96 1.94 0.50 9.18
C ALA A 96 1.73 -0.90 8.58
N ASN A 97 2.43 -1.23 7.50
CA ASN A 97 2.35 -2.56 6.89
C ASN A 97 2.97 -3.64 7.80
N ILE A 98 4.15 -3.38 8.38
CA ILE A 98 4.85 -4.27 9.32
C ILE A 98 3.99 -4.57 10.56
N PHE A 99 3.36 -3.55 11.15
CA PHE A 99 2.58 -3.66 12.39
C PHE A 99 1.14 -4.16 12.20
N GLY A 100 0.71 -4.46 10.97
CA GLY A 100 -0.63 -5.00 10.74
C GLY A 100 -1.72 -3.94 10.48
N ALA A 101 -1.38 -2.66 10.44
CA ALA A 101 -2.28 -1.56 10.10
C ALA A 101 -2.42 -1.40 8.57
N GLY A 102 -2.70 -2.50 7.85
CA GLY A 102 -2.69 -2.57 6.38
C GLY A 102 -3.61 -1.56 5.69
N ASN A 103 -4.76 -1.23 6.31
CA ASN A 103 -5.70 -0.24 5.77
C ASN A 103 -5.13 1.18 5.78
N SER A 104 -4.25 1.50 6.73
CA SER A 104 -3.55 2.79 6.82
C SER A 104 -2.30 2.82 5.95
N ALA A 105 -1.62 1.68 5.80
CA ALA A 105 -0.42 1.57 4.99
C ALA A 105 -0.66 2.01 3.53
N THR A 106 -1.82 1.67 2.97
CA THR A 106 -2.24 2.04 1.62
C THR A 106 -2.39 3.56 1.48
N VAL A 107 -2.97 4.22 2.47
CA VAL A 107 -3.09 5.68 2.48
C VAL A 107 -1.70 6.32 2.46
N PHE A 108 -0.82 5.91 3.36
CA PHE A 108 0.53 6.47 3.45
C PHE A 108 1.33 6.17 2.19
N ALA A 109 1.10 5.02 1.54
CA ALA A 109 1.72 4.70 0.26
C ALA A 109 1.28 5.66 -0.85
N ILE A 110 -0.03 5.97 -0.93
CA ILE A 110 -0.55 6.94 -1.90
C ILE A 110 0.01 8.34 -1.60
N GLN A 111 0.03 8.76 -0.33
CA GLN A 111 0.57 10.06 0.06
C GLN A 111 2.06 10.18 -0.29
N SER A 112 2.86 9.14 -0.02
CA SER A 112 4.26 9.08 -0.46
C SER A 112 4.40 9.18 -1.97
N MET A 113 3.52 8.53 -2.74
CA MET A 113 3.57 8.61 -4.20
C MET A 113 3.22 10.00 -4.74
N VAL A 114 2.26 10.70 -4.13
CA VAL A 114 1.94 12.09 -4.49
C VAL A 114 3.15 12.99 -4.23
N MET A 115 3.79 12.88 -3.07
CA MET A 115 5.01 13.64 -2.76
C MET A 115 6.16 13.34 -3.73
N LEU A 116 6.36 12.07 -4.08
CA LEU A 116 7.37 11.65 -5.06
C LEU A 116 7.06 12.12 -6.49
N ASP A 117 5.78 12.25 -6.85
CA ASP A 117 5.35 12.75 -8.15
C ASP A 117 5.53 14.27 -8.27
N GLU A 118 5.24 15.02 -7.19
CA GLU A 118 5.54 16.45 -7.07
C GLU A 118 7.05 16.72 -7.23
N GLU A 119 7.90 15.91 -6.57
CA GLU A 119 9.36 15.98 -6.70
C GLU A 119 9.86 15.56 -8.10
N ASN A 120 9.05 14.80 -8.85
CA ASN A 120 9.30 14.42 -10.23
C ASN A 120 8.68 15.40 -11.25
N GLU A 121 8.22 16.57 -10.78
CA GLU A 121 7.60 17.64 -11.58
C GLU A 121 6.39 17.17 -12.41
N HIS A 122 5.62 16.20 -11.90
CA HIS A 122 4.51 15.56 -12.62
C HIS A 122 4.90 15.04 -14.01
N SER A 123 6.15 14.59 -14.15
CA SER A 123 6.63 13.99 -15.40
C SER A 123 5.79 12.75 -15.75
N PRO A 124 5.44 12.56 -17.03
CA PRO A 124 4.74 11.35 -17.48
C PRO A 124 5.59 10.07 -17.32
N ILE A 125 6.86 10.19 -16.94
CA ILE A 125 7.79 9.10 -16.71
C ILE A 125 8.06 8.99 -15.21
N ALA A 126 7.77 7.83 -14.62
CA ALA A 126 8.04 7.57 -13.21
C ALA A 126 9.54 7.63 -12.89
N SER A 127 9.87 8.24 -11.76
CA SER A 127 11.24 8.27 -11.24
C SER A 127 11.69 6.88 -10.75
N ASP A 128 13.01 6.67 -10.66
CA ASP A 128 13.55 5.42 -10.10
C ASP A 128 13.13 5.26 -8.62
N THR A 129 12.98 6.37 -7.89
CA THR A 129 12.49 6.39 -6.50
C THR A 129 11.05 5.90 -6.41
N MET A 130 10.15 6.36 -7.30
CA MET A 130 8.76 5.89 -7.37
C MET A 130 8.70 4.39 -7.68
N CYS A 131 9.46 3.92 -8.68
CA CYS A 131 9.50 2.50 -9.04
C CYS A 131 9.98 1.62 -7.89
N MET A 132 11.09 2.01 -7.24
CA MET A 132 11.62 1.32 -6.07
C MET A 132 10.61 1.32 -4.91
N PHE A 133 9.94 2.46 -4.66
CA PHE A 133 8.99 2.59 -3.55
C PHE A 133 7.81 1.66 -3.75
N MET A 134 7.24 1.64 -4.95
CA MET A 134 6.14 0.74 -5.30
C MET A 134 6.53 -0.72 -5.15
N ALA A 135 7.70 -1.10 -5.67
CA ALA A 135 8.19 -2.49 -5.59
C ALA A 135 8.39 -2.95 -4.14
N VAL A 136 8.99 -2.09 -3.30
CA VAL A 136 9.15 -2.37 -1.87
C VAL A 136 7.79 -2.46 -1.19
N ASN A 137 6.89 -1.50 -1.42
CA ASN A 137 5.57 -1.44 -0.78
C ASN A 137 4.71 -2.68 -1.09
N MET A 138 4.73 -3.13 -2.35
CA MET A 138 3.98 -4.32 -2.80
C MET A 138 4.56 -5.64 -2.30
N SER A 139 5.86 -5.68 -2.02
CA SER A 139 6.56 -6.88 -1.52
C SER A 139 6.79 -6.86 -0.01
N MET A 140 6.14 -5.94 0.70
CA MET A 140 6.34 -5.79 2.15
C MET A 140 5.89 -7.00 2.95
N ILE A 141 6.65 -7.26 3.99
CA ILE A 141 6.42 -8.33 4.94
C ILE A 141 5.60 -7.79 6.10
N GLN A 142 4.47 -8.43 6.37
CA GLN A 142 3.69 -8.20 7.57
C GLN A 142 4.15 -9.18 8.66
N ILE A 143 4.64 -8.67 9.80
CA ILE A 143 5.15 -9.53 10.89
C ILE A 143 4.00 -10.27 11.57
N VAL A 144 2.84 -9.64 11.70
CA VAL A 144 1.63 -10.26 12.26
C VAL A 144 0.48 -10.12 11.26
N PRO A 145 0.20 -11.16 10.46
CA PRO A 145 -0.90 -11.15 9.50
C PRO A 145 -2.25 -11.36 10.18
N VAL A 146 -2.67 -10.40 11.02
CA VAL A 146 -3.89 -10.45 11.84
C VAL A 146 -5.13 -10.74 10.98
N THR A 147 -5.24 -10.14 9.80
CA THR A 147 -6.36 -10.35 8.87
C THR A 147 -6.46 -11.80 8.40
N ILE A 148 -5.33 -12.41 8.02
CA ILE A 148 -5.30 -13.81 7.57
C ILE A 148 -5.55 -14.76 8.74
N ILE A 149 -5.01 -14.46 9.92
CA ILE A 149 -5.27 -15.23 11.15
C ILE A 149 -6.78 -15.20 11.46
N LYS A 150 -7.41 -14.03 11.36
CA LYS A 150 -8.86 -13.88 11.55
C LYS A 150 -9.66 -14.69 10.52
N ILE A 151 -9.36 -14.55 9.23
CA ILE A 151 -10.04 -15.31 8.16
C ILE A 151 -9.90 -16.83 8.41
N ARG A 152 -8.71 -17.29 8.79
CA ARG A 152 -8.47 -18.71 9.11
C ARG A 152 -9.25 -19.15 10.35
N SER A 153 -9.34 -18.30 11.36
CA SER A 153 -10.14 -18.56 12.55
C SER A 153 -11.63 -18.65 12.22
N ASP A 154 -12.15 -17.71 11.45
CA ASP A 154 -13.56 -17.67 11.01
C ASP A 154 -13.90 -18.88 10.11
N ALA A 155 -12.93 -19.39 9.36
CA ALA A 155 -13.05 -20.61 8.56
C ALA A 155 -12.87 -21.92 9.36
N GLY A 156 -12.70 -21.87 10.69
CA GLY A 156 -12.62 -23.05 11.57
C GLY A 156 -11.25 -23.72 11.66
N SER A 157 -10.16 -23.03 11.32
CA SER A 157 -8.79 -23.58 11.38
C SER A 157 -8.38 -23.90 12.83
N THR A 158 -7.90 -25.12 13.08
CA THR A 158 -7.38 -25.58 14.39
C THR A 158 -6.10 -24.85 14.83
N ASN A 159 -5.28 -24.37 13.89
CA ASN A 159 -4.13 -23.53 14.18
C ASN A 159 -4.01 -22.35 13.18
N PRO A 160 -4.75 -21.25 13.43
CA PRO A 160 -4.73 -20.06 12.57
C PRO A 160 -3.36 -19.39 12.45
N GLY A 161 -2.49 -19.52 13.46
CA GLY A 161 -1.16 -18.89 13.53
C GLY A 161 -0.05 -19.61 12.75
N SER A 162 -0.29 -20.85 12.28
CA SER A 162 0.69 -21.62 11.50
C SER A 162 1.17 -20.92 10.22
N ILE A 163 0.40 -19.96 9.71
CA ILE A 163 0.70 -19.19 8.48
C ILE A 163 1.73 -18.08 8.67
N ILE A 164 2.07 -17.71 9.92
CA ILE A 164 2.95 -16.57 10.21
C ILE A 164 4.35 -16.80 9.64
N ILE A 165 4.98 -17.94 9.98
CA ILE A 165 6.35 -18.26 9.54
C ILE A 165 6.46 -18.39 8.02
N PRO A 166 5.60 -19.16 7.32
CA PRO A 166 5.62 -19.23 5.86
C PRO A 166 5.41 -17.88 5.18
N SER A 167 4.52 -17.03 5.70
CA SER A 167 4.24 -15.71 5.11
C SER A 167 5.44 -14.77 5.21
N ILE A 168 6.14 -14.79 6.35
CA ILE A 168 7.36 -14.00 6.54
C ILE A 168 8.45 -14.45 5.56
N LEU A 169 8.66 -15.77 5.43
CA LEU A 169 9.67 -16.32 4.52
C LEU A 169 9.34 -16.00 3.05
N ALA A 170 8.10 -16.21 2.63
CA ALA A 170 7.65 -15.89 1.28
C ALA A 170 7.79 -14.39 0.98
N GLY A 171 7.41 -13.53 1.94
CA GLY A 171 7.58 -12.08 1.84
C GLY A 171 9.03 -11.67 1.71
N LEU A 172 9.94 -12.25 2.50
CA LEU A 172 11.39 -11.99 2.40
C LEU A 172 11.94 -12.31 1.02
N VAL A 173 11.59 -13.48 0.47
CA VAL A 173 12.03 -13.88 -0.88
C VAL A 173 11.47 -12.92 -1.94
N SER A 174 10.19 -12.57 -1.85
CA SER A 174 9.54 -11.62 -2.76
C SER A 174 10.18 -10.23 -2.71
N MET A 175 10.50 -9.75 -1.50
CA MET A 175 11.10 -8.44 -1.28
C MET A 175 12.53 -8.39 -1.85
N VAL A 176 13.34 -9.41 -1.58
CA VAL A 176 14.71 -9.49 -2.12
C VAL A 176 14.70 -9.56 -3.65
N ALA A 177 13.81 -10.37 -4.23
CA ALA A 177 13.66 -10.47 -5.68
C ALA A 177 13.25 -9.12 -6.29
N SER A 178 12.24 -8.45 -5.71
CA SER A 178 11.73 -7.17 -6.18
C SER A 178 12.81 -6.08 -6.15
N ILE A 179 13.52 -5.95 -5.01
CA ILE A 179 14.64 -5.00 -4.87
C ILE A 179 15.75 -5.31 -5.86
N GLY A 180 16.10 -6.60 -6.04
CA GLY A 180 17.15 -7.04 -6.96
C GLY A 180 16.86 -6.65 -8.40
N VAL A 181 15.62 -6.90 -8.85
CA VAL A 181 15.17 -6.52 -10.21
C VAL A 181 15.19 -5.01 -10.40
N CYS A 182 14.60 -4.24 -9.48
CA CYS A 182 14.57 -2.79 -9.62
C CYS A 182 15.97 -2.17 -9.59
N LYS A 183 16.88 -2.65 -8.73
CA LYS A 183 18.29 -2.20 -8.71
C LYS A 183 19.06 -2.56 -9.98
N TYR A 184 18.76 -3.72 -10.58
CA TYR A 184 19.36 -4.11 -11.86
C TYR A 184 18.98 -3.13 -12.98
N TYR A 185 17.69 -2.77 -13.10
CA TYR A 185 17.23 -1.80 -14.09
C TYR A 185 17.72 -0.37 -13.81
N GLU A 186 17.76 0.05 -12.54
CA GLU A 186 18.33 1.36 -12.14
C GLU A 186 19.79 1.49 -12.59
N ARG A 187 20.60 0.44 -12.40
CA ARG A 187 22.01 0.43 -12.84
C ARG A 187 22.17 0.44 -14.36
N LYS A 188 21.27 -0.23 -15.09
CA LYS A 188 21.30 -0.29 -16.55
C LYS A 188 20.95 1.06 -17.20
N ARG A 189 20.07 1.84 -16.57
CA ARG A 189 19.65 3.18 -17.02
C ARG A 189 20.71 4.26 -16.76
N ARG A 190 21.58 4.06 -15.76
CA ARG A 190 22.70 4.98 -15.43
C ARG A 190 23.96 4.78 -16.30
N LYS A 191 24.02 3.69 -17.09
CA LYS A 191 25.07 3.43 -18.08
C LYS A 191 24.61 3.86 -19.46
#